data_AF-A0A7V2M8N0-F1
#
_entry.id   AF-A0A7V2M8N0-F1
#
_cell.length_a   1.000
_cell.length_b   1.000
_cell.length_c   1.000
_cell.angle_alpha   90.00
_cell.angle_beta   90.00
_cell.angle_gamma   90.00
#
_symmetry.space_group_name_H-M   'P 1'
#
loop_
_entity.id
_entity.type
_entity.pdbx_description
1 polymer ?
#
loop_
_entity_poly.entity_id
_entity_poly.type
_entity_poly.pdbx_seq_one_letter_code
_entity_poly.pdbx_strand_id
1 'polypeptide(L)'
;MIAFKPVVFACVLAAAGAAMAHRHGMSVSDLMIEAPWARATAGGQTDGAAYLMIKNAGATEKPLFASARGQRRRTAHASDGRQHDADAQSRVERRSSARAR
;
A
#
# COMPACT_ATOMS: atom_id res chain seq x y z
N MET A 1 27.57 -7.80 48.16
CA MET A 1 27.69 -6.62 47.27
C MET A 1 27.04 -6.95 45.93
N ILE A 2 26.32 -5.98 45.38
CA ILE A 2 25.15 -6.11 44.50
C ILE A 2 25.53 -6.43 43.04
N ALA A 3 25.04 -7.56 42.52
CA ALA A 3 25.14 -7.99 41.12
C ALA A 3 23.93 -7.53 40.26
N PHE A 4 23.47 -6.28 40.41
CA PHE A 4 22.29 -5.74 39.70
C PHE A 4 22.57 -5.17 38.30
N LYS A 5 23.83 -5.07 37.87
CA LYS A 5 24.21 -4.34 36.64
C LYS A 5 23.95 -5.04 35.29
N PRO A 6 24.01 -6.39 35.13
CA PRO A 6 23.84 -6.96 33.80
C PRO A 6 22.37 -7.00 33.34
N VAL A 7 21.42 -7.03 34.29
CA VAL A 7 19.98 -7.14 33.99
C VAL A 7 19.44 -5.87 33.32
N VAL A 8 19.86 -4.69 33.79
CA VAL A 8 19.41 -3.41 33.21
C VAL A 8 19.91 -3.25 31.77
N PHE A 9 21.14 -3.65 31.48
CA PHE A 9 21.71 -3.56 30.14
C PHE A 9 21.00 -4.48 29.14
N ALA A 10 20.65 -5.70 29.56
CA ALA A 10 19.88 -6.64 28.74
C ALA A 10 18.47 -6.11 28.41
N CYS A 11 17.79 -5.48 29.38
CA CYS A 11 16.47 -4.88 29.14
C CYS A 11 16.51 -3.71 28.14
N VAL A 12 17.55 -2.87 28.18
CA VAL A 12 17.70 -1.74 27.24
C VAL A 12 17.95 -2.24 25.80
N LEU A 13 18.75 -3.29 25.63
CA LEU A 13 18.99 -3.91 24.32
C LEU A 13 17.73 -4.59 23.75
N ALA A 14 16.97 -5.28 24.60
CA ALA A 14 15.71 -5.92 24.19
C ALA A 14 14.64 -4.89 23.76
N ALA A 15 14.57 -3.74 24.45
CA ALA A 15 13.64 -2.66 24.09
C ALA A 15 14.03 -1.95 22.78
N ALA A 16 15.33 -1.81 22.48
CA ALA A 16 15.80 -1.18 21.25
C ALA A 16 15.49 -2.00 19.97
N GLY A 17 15.43 -3.34 20.08
CA GLY A 17 15.11 -4.22 18.95
C GLY A 17 13.64 -4.20 18.52
N ALA A 18 12.71 -3.91 19.45
CA ALA A 18 11.28 -3.93 19.17
C ALA A 18 10.79 -2.74 18.32
N ALA A 19 11.57 -1.65 18.24
CA ALA A 19 11.16 -0.45 17.53
C ALA A 19 11.30 -0.53 15.99
N MET A 20 12.02 -1.52 15.45
CA MET A 20 12.24 -1.64 13.99
C MET A 20 11.15 -2.44 13.24
N ALA A 21 10.13 -2.95 13.95
CA ALA A 21 9.04 -3.73 13.35
C ALA A 21 7.80 -2.90 12.98
N HIS A 22 7.88 -1.56 12.99
CA HIS A 22 6.80 -0.70 12.50
C HIS A 22 6.70 -0.79 10.98
N ARG A 23 6.03 -1.83 10.47
CA ARG A 23 5.49 -1.85 9.10
C ARG A 23 4.65 -0.58 8.92
N HIS A 24 4.93 0.22 7.89
CA HIS A 24 4.15 1.41 7.50
C HIS A 24 2.77 1.04 6.92
N GLY A 25 2.06 0.11 7.54
CA GLY A 25 0.69 -0.25 7.22
C GLY A 25 -0.25 0.53 8.13
N MET A 26 -1.16 1.30 7.55
CA MET A 26 -2.27 1.90 8.32
C MET A 26 -3.52 1.06 8.08
N SER A 27 -4.08 0.50 9.14
CA SER A 27 -5.37 -0.21 9.11
C SER A 27 -6.47 0.71 9.59
N VAL A 28 -7.54 0.85 8.80
CA VAL A 28 -8.79 1.52 9.20
C VAL A 28 -9.92 0.53 9.00
N SER A 29 -10.38 -0.09 10.09
CA SER A 29 -11.33 -1.21 10.03
C SER A 29 -10.78 -2.33 9.13
N ASP A 30 -11.57 -2.83 8.17
CA ASP A 30 -11.17 -3.86 7.21
C ASP A 30 -10.30 -3.38 6.04
N LEU A 31 -9.92 -2.11 6.03
CA LEU A 31 -9.05 -1.54 4.99
C LEU A 31 -7.60 -1.51 5.47
N MET A 32 -6.72 -2.12 4.69
CA MET A 32 -5.27 -2.10 4.92
C MET A 32 -4.60 -1.29 3.80
N ILE A 33 -3.89 -0.24 4.18
CA ILE A 33 -3.05 0.55 3.28
C ILE A 33 -1.61 0.07 3.43
N GLU A 34 -1.00 -0.45 2.36
CA GLU A 34 0.35 -1.00 2.38
C GLU A 34 1.36 -0.09 1.67
N ALA A 35 2.51 0.10 2.33
CA ALA A 35 3.70 0.77 1.83
C ALA A 35 3.42 2.07 1.04
N PRO A 36 2.72 3.05 1.66
CA PRO A 36 2.44 4.31 0.98
C PRO A 36 3.76 5.05 0.73
N TRP A 37 3.97 5.50 -0.51
CA TRP A 37 5.13 6.29 -0.89
C TRP A 37 4.74 7.41 -1.85
N ALA A 38 5.50 8.50 -1.81
CA ALA A 38 5.36 9.60 -2.74
C ALA A 38 6.67 9.83 -3.46
N ARG A 39 6.61 10.05 -4.77
CA ARG A 39 7.79 10.45 -5.53
C ARG A 39 8.11 11.91 -5.21
N ALA A 40 9.38 12.24 -5.08
CA ALA A 40 9.82 13.64 -5.01
C ALA A 40 9.37 14.40 -6.26
N THR A 41 8.67 15.52 -6.05
CA THR A 41 8.27 16.42 -7.12
C THR A 41 9.49 17.21 -7.62
N ALA A 42 9.66 17.28 -8.94
CA ALA A 42 10.74 18.07 -9.52
C ALA A 42 10.58 19.56 -9.20
N GLY A 43 11.69 20.30 -9.08
CA GLY A 43 11.67 21.73 -8.78
C GLY A 43 10.81 22.51 -9.79
N GLY A 44 9.94 23.38 -9.29
CA GLY A 44 9.02 24.17 -10.12
C GLY A 44 7.75 23.45 -10.59
N GLN A 45 7.64 22.14 -10.38
CA GLN A 45 6.40 21.41 -10.69
C GLN A 45 5.38 21.57 -9.57
N THR A 46 4.12 21.84 -9.95
CA THR A 46 3.01 21.97 -9.00
C THR A 46 2.35 20.64 -8.68
N ASP A 47 2.57 19.63 -9.53
CA ASP A 47 1.95 18.32 -9.47
C ASP A 47 2.97 17.24 -9.10
N GLY A 48 2.53 16.29 -8.27
CA GLY A 48 3.33 15.14 -7.84
C GLY A 48 2.46 13.89 -7.82
N ALA A 49 3.10 12.73 -7.61
CA ALA A 49 2.43 11.44 -7.57
C ALA A 49 2.70 10.71 -6.26
N ALA A 50 1.64 10.14 -5.70
CA ALA A 50 1.70 9.23 -4.57
C ALA A 50 1.11 7.88 -4.97
N TYR A 51 1.68 6.83 -4.42
CA TYR A 51 1.37 5.45 -4.72
C TYR A 51 1.17 4.70 -3.42
N LEU A 52 0.18 3.84 -3.39
CA LEU A 52 -0.16 3.01 -2.24
C LEU A 52 -0.96 1.82 -2.74
N MET A 53 -0.92 0.73 -2.00
CA MET A 53 -1.80 -0.41 -2.22
C MET A 53 -2.88 -0.42 -1.15
N ILE A 54 -4.13 -0.64 -1.54
CA ILE A 54 -5.25 -0.78 -0.61
C ILE A 54 -5.79 -2.19 -0.76
N LYS A 55 -5.86 -2.90 0.36
CA LYS A 55 -6.55 -4.18 0.48
C LYS A 55 -7.82 -3.98 1.28
N ASN A 56 -8.94 -4.41 0.74
CA ASN A 56 -10.22 -4.46 1.46
C ASN A 56 -10.47 -5.92 1.86
N ALA A 57 -10.38 -6.21 3.17
CA ALA A 57 -10.68 -7.53 3.72
C ALA A 57 -12.16 -7.69 4.11
N GLY A 58 -12.96 -6.62 3.98
CA GLY A 58 -14.37 -6.62 4.33
C GLY A 58 -15.24 -7.25 3.24
N ALA A 59 -16.41 -7.78 3.63
CA ALA A 59 -17.35 -8.43 2.72
C ALA A 59 -18.10 -7.46 1.77
N THR A 60 -17.94 -6.16 1.96
CA THR A 60 -18.64 -5.12 1.18
C THR A 60 -17.65 -4.35 0.33
N GLU A 61 -17.97 -4.16 -0.95
CA GLU A 61 -17.24 -3.25 -1.81
C GLU A 61 -17.33 -1.82 -1.27
N LYS A 62 -16.18 -1.13 -1.22
CA LYS A 62 -16.08 0.24 -0.74
C LYS A 62 -15.48 1.11 -1.84
N PRO A 63 -16.20 2.13 -2.34
CA PRO A 63 -15.64 3.06 -3.31
C PRO A 63 -14.49 3.86 -2.68
N LEU A 64 -13.43 4.08 -3.47
CA LEU A 64 -12.31 4.92 -3.06
C LEU A 64 -12.57 6.37 -3.48
N PHE A 65 -12.47 7.29 -2.52
CA PHE A 65 -12.57 8.73 -2.80
C PHE A 65 -11.25 9.42 -2.47
N ALA A 66 -10.75 10.24 -3.41
CA ALA A 66 -9.63 11.13 -3.15
C ALA A 66 -10.11 12.35 -2.35
N SER A 67 -9.52 12.60 -1.20
CA SER A 67 -9.72 13.83 -0.42
C SER A 67 -8.44 14.64 -0.36
N ALA A 68 -8.55 15.96 -0.40
CA ALA A 68 -7.45 16.91 -0.26
C ALA A 68 -7.77 17.92 0.84
N ARG A 69 -6.76 18.31 1.64
CA ARG A 69 -6.87 19.51 2.48
C ARG A 69 -6.38 20.71 1.65
N GLY A 70 -7.24 21.73 1.49
CA GLY A 70 -6.98 22.94 0.68
C GLY A 70 -7.43 22.85 -0.78
N GLN A 71 -7.25 23.94 -1.55
CA GLN A 71 -7.73 24.11 -2.95
C GLN A 71 -6.96 23.31 -4.02
N ARG A 72 -6.21 22.27 -3.66
CA ARG A 72 -5.41 21.50 -4.64
C ARG A 72 -6.19 20.31 -5.17
N ARG A 73 -6.39 20.27 -6.50
CA ARG A 73 -7.07 19.17 -7.19
C ARG A 73 -6.25 17.88 -7.06
N ARG A 74 -6.94 16.77 -6.80
CA ARG A 74 -6.36 15.41 -6.85
C ARG A 74 -7.21 14.55 -7.77
N THR A 75 -6.55 13.79 -8.61
CA THR A 75 -7.19 12.74 -9.42
C THR A 75 -6.68 11.39 -8.95
N ALA A 76 -7.60 10.49 -8.59
CA ALA A 76 -7.25 9.11 -8.29
C ALA A 76 -7.13 8.34 -9.61
N HIS A 77 -5.95 7.74 -9.84
CA HIS A 77 -5.75 6.78 -10.92
C HIS A 77 -5.63 5.41 -10.28
N ALA A 78 -6.64 4.56 -10.49
CA ALA A 78 -6.70 3.20 -9.95
C ALA A 78 -6.56 2.20 -11.10
N SER A 79 -5.69 1.21 -10.91
CA SER A 79 -5.59 0.03 -11.76
C SER A 79 -6.18 -1.15 -10.99
N ASP A 80 -7.31 -1.70 -11.44
CA ASP A 80 -7.86 -2.93 -10.86
C ASP A 80 -7.07 -4.12 -11.42
N GLY A 81 -6.39 -4.86 -10.54
CA GLY A 81 -5.68 -6.08 -10.92
C GLY A 81 -6.60 -7.13 -11.58
N ARG A 82 -7.89 -7.15 -11.24
CA ARG A 82 -8.87 -8.07 -11.84
C ARG A 82 -9.09 -7.80 -13.34
N GLN A 83 -8.97 -6.55 -13.78
CA GLN A 83 -9.14 -6.21 -15.20
C GLN A 83 -8.00 -6.79 -16.05
N HIS A 84 -6.78 -6.83 -15.52
CA HIS A 84 -5.62 -7.31 -16.25
C HIS A 84 -5.69 -8.83 -16.54
N ASP A 85 -6.27 -9.60 -15.61
CA ASP A 85 -6.45 -11.05 -15.77
C ASP A 85 -7.63 -11.39 -16.69
N ALA A 86 -8.74 -10.64 -16.59
CA ALA A 86 -9.88 -10.78 -17.49
C ALA A 86 -9.50 -10.49 -18.95
N ASP A 87 -8.71 -9.44 -19.17
CA ASP A 87 -8.20 -9.09 -20.49
C ASP A 87 -7.25 -10.16 -21.04
N ALA A 88 -6.39 -10.72 -20.18
CA ALA A 88 -5.51 -11.82 -20.55
C ALA A 88 -6.30 -13.07 -20.98
N GLN A 89 -7.34 -13.44 -20.24
CA GLN A 89 -8.20 -14.59 -20.56
C GLN A 89 -8.97 -14.37 -21.87
N SER A 90 -9.55 -13.19 -22.08
CA SER A 90 -10.27 -12.87 -23.33
C SER A 90 -9.35 -12.92 -24.56
N ARG A 91 -8.07 -12.57 -24.39
CA ARG A 91 -7.06 -12.64 -25.45
C ARG A 91 -6.69 -14.09 -25.80
N VAL A 92 -6.65 -14.97 -24.81
CA VAL A 92 -6.43 -16.41 -25.02
C VAL A 92 -7.62 -17.02 -25.75
N GLU A 93 -8.84 -16.69 -25.35
CA GLU A 93 -10.07 -17.21 -25.98
C GLU A 93 -10.26 -16.73 -27.43
N ARG A 94 -9.88 -15.48 -27.74
CA ARG A 94 -9.83 -14.99 -29.12
C ARG A 94 -8.79 -15.71 -29.97
N ARG A 95 -7.66 -16.12 -29.37
CA ARG A 95 -6.62 -16.88 -30.07
C ARG A 95 -7.02 -18.34 -30.30
N SER A 96 -7.70 -18.97 -29.34
CA SER A 96 -8.19 -20.35 -29.51
C SER A 96 -9.30 -20.44 -30.56
N SER A 97 -10.24 -19.50 -30.54
CA SER A 97 -11.33 -19.42 -31.55
C SER A 97 -10.84 -19.11 -32.97
N ALA A 98 -9.76 -18.33 -33.12
CA ALA A 98 -9.15 -18.07 -34.42
C ALA A 98 -8.35 -19.26 -34.99
N ARG A 99 -7.86 -20.17 -34.13
CA ARG A 99 -7.14 -21.39 -34.53
C ARG A 99 -8.06 -22.56 -34.87
N ALA A 100 -9.33 -22.49 -34.48
CA ALA A 100 -10.33 -23.55 -34.68
C ALA A 100 -11.14 -23.39 -35.99
N ARG A 101 -10.80 -22.40 -36.82
CA ARG A 101 -11.37 -22.17 -38.17
C ARG A 101 -10.29 -22.43 -39.21
#